data_AF-A0A924UXZ7-F1
#
_entry.id   AF-A0A924UXZ7-F1
#
_cell.length_a   1.000
_cell.length_b   1.000
_cell.length_c   1.000
_cell.angle_alpha   90.00
_cell.angle_beta   90.00
_cell.angle_gamma   90.00
#
_symmetry.space_group_name_H-M   'P 1'
#
loop_
_entity.id
_entity.type
_entity.pdbx_description
1 polymer ?
#
loop_
_entity_poly.entity_id
_entity_poly.type
_entity_poly.pdbx_seq_one_letter_code
_entity_poly.pdbx_strand_id
1 'polypeptide(L)'
;MANDTKTEIQSGVDAEQAYHHDEPIIRFMRFRTPLAIFSMILMLVCVVSIFTKGLNLGLDFTGGISAEVNYTHAVKQTEVQQALMKAGFHEPVVQYLGTQRDLLVRMPAQSTTTDSSAYILNAVQLPENKATVQKVDIVGSQVGNELYLRSLGAIALAWGLMMVYVAIRFQFKFAVGAVISLLHVTILTVGIF
;
A
#
# COMPACT_ATOMS: atom_id res chain seq x y z
N MET A 1 22.44 -23.78 64.82
CA MET A 1 22.92 -23.77 63.43
C MET A 1 21.86 -24.20 62.41
N ALA A 2 20.73 -24.81 62.81
CA ALA A 2 19.66 -25.24 61.89
C ALA A 2 18.51 -24.23 61.68
N ASN A 3 18.53 -23.08 62.37
CA ASN A 3 17.44 -22.09 62.30
C ASN A 3 17.64 -21.03 61.20
N ASP A 4 18.90 -20.73 60.85
CA ASP A 4 19.21 -19.72 59.83
C ASP A 4 18.88 -20.21 58.42
N THR A 5 19.14 -21.50 58.13
CA THR A 5 18.89 -22.10 56.81
C THR A 5 17.40 -22.15 56.43
N LYS A 6 16.51 -22.30 57.42
CA LYS A 6 15.06 -22.32 57.18
C LYS A 6 14.51 -20.92 56.89
N THR A 7 15.13 -19.90 57.46
CA THR A 7 14.75 -18.49 57.28
C THR A 7 15.20 -17.97 55.91
N GLU A 8 16.36 -18.42 55.43
CA GLU A 8 16.90 -18.07 54.12
C GLU A 8 16.08 -18.69 52.97
N ILE A 9 15.70 -19.97 53.10
CA ILE A 9 14.83 -20.66 52.14
C ILE A 9 13.42 -20.05 52.11
N GLN A 10 12.87 -19.67 53.27
CA GLN A 10 11.57 -18.99 53.32
C GLN A 10 11.66 -17.61 52.65
N SER A 11 12.72 -16.83 52.90
CA SER A 11 12.90 -15.53 52.25
C SER A 11 13.12 -15.63 50.72
N GLY A 12 13.76 -16.71 50.24
CA GLY A 12 13.94 -16.98 48.82
C GLY A 12 12.62 -17.37 48.13
N VAL A 13 11.79 -18.19 48.78
CA VAL A 13 10.45 -18.56 48.30
C VAL A 13 9.51 -17.36 48.32
N ASP A 14 9.56 -16.53 49.37
CA ASP A 14 8.75 -15.30 49.47
C ASP A 14 9.19 -14.25 48.43
N ALA A 15 10.50 -14.19 48.09
CA ALA A 15 11.04 -13.33 47.04
C ALA A 15 10.68 -13.83 45.62
N GLU A 16 10.70 -15.15 45.39
CA GLU A 16 10.27 -15.78 44.12
C GLU A 16 8.75 -15.59 43.90
N GLN A 17 7.95 -15.69 44.97
CA GLN A 17 6.50 -15.52 44.93
C GLN A 17 6.09 -14.04 44.82
N ALA A 18 6.91 -13.11 45.31
CA ALA A 18 6.74 -11.66 45.11
C ALA A 18 7.13 -11.20 43.68
N TYR A 19 8.00 -11.94 42.97
CA TYR A 19 8.42 -11.60 41.61
C TYR A 19 7.32 -11.88 40.55
N HIS A 20 6.40 -12.80 40.83
CA HIS A 20 5.35 -13.21 39.88
C HIS A 20 4.02 -12.46 40.01
N HIS A 21 3.91 -11.42 40.85
CA HIS A 21 2.62 -10.77 41.14
C HIS A 21 2.26 -9.55 40.28
N ASP A 22 3.20 -9.03 39.47
CA ASP A 22 3.04 -7.74 38.77
C ASP A 22 3.00 -7.86 37.24
N GLU A 23 2.43 -8.95 36.70
CA GLU A 23 2.07 -8.95 35.28
C GLU A 23 0.77 -8.16 35.07
N PRO A 24 0.77 -7.04 34.33
CA PRO A 24 -0.42 -6.23 34.14
C PRO A 24 -1.47 -7.01 33.33
N ILE A 25 -2.57 -7.36 33.98
CA ILE A 25 -3.70 -8.07 33.35
C ILE A 25 -4.51 -7.08 32.50
N ILE A 26 -4.11 -6.88 31.23
CA ILE A 26 -4.82 -5.98 30.31
C ILE A 26 -6.14 -6.64 29.89
N ARG A 27 -7.26 -6.00 30.25
CA ARG A 27 -8.61 -6.55 30.05
C ARG A 27 -9.16 -6.24 28.65
N PHE A 28 -8.56 -6.83 27.61
CA PHE A 28 -8.93 -6.62 26.20
C PHE A 28 -10.41 -6.92 25.87
N MET A 29 -11.02 -7.90 26.54
CA MET A 29 -12.40 -8.33 26.29
C MET A 29 -13.46 -7.26 26.59
N ARG A 30 -13.16 -6.26 27.44
CA ARG A 30 -14.11 -5.18 27.77
C ARG A 30 -14.39 -4.26 26.58
N PHE A 31 -13.39 -4.06 25.71
CA PHE A 31 -13.46 -3.12 24.59
C PHE A 31 -13.75 -3.79 23.24
N ARG A 32 -13.97 -5.12 23.20
CA ARG A 32 -14.15 -5.87 21.94
C ARG A 32 -15.30 -5.31 21.08
N THR A 33 -16.44 -5.01 21.70
CA THR A 33 -17.67 -4.61 21.00
C THR A 33 -17.57 -3.19 20.43
N PRO A 34 -17.20 -2.15 21.20
CA PRO A 34 -17.07 -0.81 20.64
C PRO A 34 -15.98 -0.72 19.58
N LEU A 35 -14.84 -1.39 19.76
CA LEU A 35 -13.76 -1.41 18.75
C LEU A 35 -14.17 -2.15 17.47
N ALA A 36 -14.89 -3.27 17.59
CA ALA A 36 -15.38 -4.00 16.43
C ALA A 36 -16.39 -3.19 15.61
N ILE A 37 -17.30 -2.47 16.27
CA ILE A 37 -18.27 -1.58 15.59
C ILE A 37 -17.54 -0.44 14.89
N PHE A 38 -16.60 0.22 15.57
CA PHE A 38 -15.80 1.29 14.98
C PHE A 38 -15.03 0.81 13.74
N SER A 39 -14.37 -0.35 13.84
CA SER A 39 -13.65 -0.97 12.73
C SER A 39 -14.56 -1.28 11.54
N MET A 40 -15.76 -1.80 11.81
CA MET A 40 -16.74 -2.14 10.78
C MET A 40 -17.30 -0.90 10.08
N ILE A 41 -17.53 0.20 10.80
CA ILE A 41 -17.91 1.49 10.21
C ILE A 41 -16.80 1.98 9.28
N LEU A 42 -15.54 1.94 9.74
CA LEU A 42 -14.40 2.41 8.96
C LEU A 42 -14.23 1.59 7.67
N MET A 43 -14.40 0.27 7.75
CA MET A 43 -14.43 -0.61 6.57
C MET A 43 -15.50 -0.17 5.57
N LEU A 44 -16.70 0.16 6.04
CA LEU A 44 -17.82 0.59 5.19
C LEU A 44 -17.52 1.92 4.48
N VAL A 45 -16.90 2.88 5.19
CA VAL A 45 -16.43 4.14 4.60
C VAL A 45 -15.39 3.88 3.52
N CYS A 46 -14.41 3.00 3.77
CA CYS A 46 -13.41 2.61 2.78
C CYS A 46 -14.03 1.99 1.53
N VAL A 47 -15.00 1.08 1.69
CA VAL A 47 -15.71 0.47 0.55
C VAL A 47 -16.42 1.54 -0.28
N VAL A 48 -17.16 2.46 0.36
CA VAL A 48 -17.83 3.57 -0.35
C VAL A 48 -16.82 4.47 -1.06
N SER A 49 -15.68 4.76 -0.43
CA SER A 49 -14.59 5.54 -1.03
C SER A 49 -14.05 4.88 -2.30
N ILE A 50 -13.80 3.56 -2.26
CA ILE A 50 -13.32 2.79 -3.41
C ILE A 50 -14.33 2.83 -4.57
N PHE A 51 -15.63 2.68 -4.29
CA PHE A 51 -16.66 2.71 -5.34
C PHE A 51 -16.86 4.11 -5.94
N THR A 52 -16.67 5.17 -5.15
CA THR A 52 -16.91 6.56 -5.61
C THR A 52 -15.70 7.20 -6.26
N LYS A 53 -14.49 6.93 -5.78
CA LYS A 53 -13.23 7.49 -6.30
C LYS A 53 -12.48 6.54 -7.24
N GLY A 54 -12.83 5.27 -7.26
CA GLY A 54 -12.10 4.25 -7.99
C GLY A 54 -10.77 3.87 -7.32
N LEU A 55 -10.03 2.97 -7.97
CA LEU A 55 -8.70 2.57 -7.56
C LEU A 55 -7.68 3.29 -8.45
N ASN A 56 -6.69 3.95 -7.84
CA ASN A 56 -5.53 4.49 -8.55
C ASN A 56 -4.58 3.37 -8.94
N LEU A 57 -4.93 2.62 -9.98
CA LEU A 57 -4.10 1.53 -10.50
C LEU A 57 -2.81 2.11 -11.10
N GLY A 58 -1.68 1.50 -10.76
CA GLY A 58 -0.38 1.86 -11.32
C GLY A 58 -0.31 1.59 -12.83
N LEU A 59 0.64 2.25 -13.49
CA LEU A 59 0.91 2.07 -14.93
C LEU A 59 1.21 0.61 -15.31
N ASP A 60 1.73 -0.17 -14.36
CA ASP A 60 1.99 -1.60 -14.56
C ASP A 60 0.72 -2.41 -14.80
N PHE A 61 -0.45 -1.93 -14.36
CA PHE A 61 -1.74 -2.61 -14.50
C PHE A 61 -2.62 -2.01 -15.60
N THR A 62 -2.61 -0.68 -15.75
CA THR A 62 -3.41 0.02 -16.77
C THR A 62 -2.69 0.13 -18.12
N GLY A 63 -1.36 -0.07 -18.13
CA GLY A 63 -0.50 0.37 -19.22
C GLY A 63 -0.35 1.89 -19.24
N GLY A 64 0.67 2.38 -19.94
CA GLY A 64 0.94 3.80 -20.07
C GLY A 64 2.40 4.13 -20.29
N ILE A 65 2.73 5.40 -20.09
CA ILE A 65 4.07 5.95 -20.32
C ILE A 65 4.56 6.55 -19.02
N SER A 66 5.75 6.15 -18.60
CA SER A 66 6.52 6.84 -17.56
C SER A 66 7.76 7.48 -18.15
N ALA A 67 7.91 8.78 -17.92
CA ALA A 67 9.05 9.54 -18.36
C ALA A 67 9.75 10.18 -17.16
N GLU A 68 11.06 10.00 -17.07
CA GLU A 68 11.93 10.69 -16.13
C GLU A 68 12.46 11.96 -16.79
N VAL A 69 12.15 13.09 -16.18
CA VAL A 69 12.47 14.41 -16.70
C VAL A 69 13.35 15.14 -15.70
N ASN A 70 14.53 15.58 -16.14
CA ASN A 70 15.40 16.44 -15.36
C ASN A 70 15.30 17.88 -15.87
N TYR A 71 15.08 18.82 -14.95
CA TYR A 71 15.03 20.25 -15.24
C TYR A 71 16.28 20.96 -14.72
N THR A 72 16.70 22.02 -15.42
CA THR A 72 17.88 22.80 -15.03
C THR A 72 17.64 23.57 -13.73
N HIS A 73 16.44 24.14 -13.57
CA HIS A 73 15.97 24.79 -12.33
C HIS A 73 14.89 23.95 -11.63
N ALA A 74 14.71 24.18 -10.33
CA ALA A 74 13.66 23.51 -9.56
C ALA A 74 12.27 23.93 -10.08
N VAL A 75 11.41 22.96 -10.35
CA VAL A 75 10.06 23.20 -10.91
C VAL A 75 9.00 22.67 -9.95
N LYS A 76 7.88 23.39 -9.86
CA LYS A 76 6.73 22.89 -9.11
C LYS A 76 6.03 21.79 -9.91
N GLN A 77 5.80 20.65 -9.27
CA GLN A 77 5.06 19.52 -9.83
C GLN A 77 3.71 19.96 -10.45
N THR A 78 3.01 20.88 -9.77
CA THR A 78 1.70 21.40 -10.20
C THR A 78 1.76 22.17 -11.52
N GLU A 79 2.86 22.88 -11.79
CA GLU A 79 3.03 23.64 -13.03
C GLU A 79 3.22 22.69 -14.22
N VAL A 80 4.02 21.64 -14.04
CA VAL A 80 4.22 20.58 -15.05
C VAL A 80 2.92 19.81 -15.27
N GLN A 81 2.19 19.47 -14.20
CA GLN A 81 0.91 18.80 -14.30
C GLN A 81 -0.11 19.63 -15.10
N GLN A 82 -0.20 20.93 -14.83
CA GLN A 82 -1.10 21.83 -15.56
C GLN A 82 -0.69 22.01 -17.03
N ALA A 83 0.60 22.07 -17.33
CA ALA A 83 1.09 22.12 -18.72
C ALA A 83 0.69 20.85 -19.50
N LEU A 84 0.83 19.68 -18.88
CA LEU A 84 0.42 18.40 -19.48
C LEU A 84 -1.11 18.30 -19.67
N MET A 85 -1.91 18.78 -18.71
CA MET A 85 -3.36 18.84 -18.86
C MET A 85 -3.79 19.77 -20.00
N LYS A 86 -3.14 20.94 -20.14
CA LYS A 86 -3.38 21.86 -21.27
C LYS A 86 -2.99 21.26 -22.62
N ALA A 87 -2.00 20.36 -22.63
CA ALA A 87 -1.57 19.63 -23.82
C ALA A 87 -2.53 18.47 -24.20
N GLY A 88 -3.58 18.21 -23.42
CA GLY A 88 -4.60 17.20 -23.72
C GLY A 88 -4.40 15.84 -23.04
N PHE A 89 -3.41 15.73 -22.15
CA PHE A 89 -3.21 14.51 -21.34
C PHE A 89 -4.17 14.50 -20.15
N HIS A 90 -4.87 13.39 -19.96
CA HIS A 90 -5.83 13.20 -18.87
C HIS A 90 -5.11 12.50 -17.70
N GLU A 91 -5.28 13.04 -16.50
CA GLU A 91 -4.73 12.50 -15.24
C GLU A 91 -3.21 12.27 -15.21
N PRO A 92 -2.36 13.24 -15.63
CA PRO A 92 -0.93 13.11 -15.47
C PRO A 92 -0.56 13.11 -13.98
N VAL A 93 0.12 12.05 -13.54
CA VAL A 93 0.68 11.94 -12.19
C VAL A 93 2.15 12.33 -12.27
N VAL A 94 2.50 13.46 -11.67
CA VAL A 94 3.88 13.95 -11.62
C VAL A 94 4.40 13.71 -10.21
N GLN A 95 5.64 13.29 -10.03
CA GLN A 95 6.24 13.02 -8.71
C GLN A 95 7.71 13.42 -8.69
N TYR A 96 8.23 13.92 -7.57
CA TYR A 96 9.64 14.23 -7.42
C TYR A 96 10.51 12.97 -7.26
N LEU A 97 11.65 12.94 -7.96
CA LEU A 97 12.67 11.90 -7.89
C LEU A 97 13.85 12.39 -7.03
N GLY A 98 13.64 12.46 -5.71
CA GLY A 98 14.67 12.89 -4.76
C GLY A 98 14.93 14.40 -4.72
N THR A 99 14.99 15.09 -5.86
CA THR A 99 15.15 16.55 -5.94
C THR A 99 13.95 17.24 -6.61
N GLN A 100 13.81 18.56 -6.43
CA GLN A 100 12.77 19.34 -7.13
C GLN A 100 13.06 19.58 -8.62
N ARG A 101 14.16 19.02 -9.14
CA ARG A 101 14.57 19.10 -10.54
C ARG A 101 14.30 17.81 -11.29
N ASP A 102 14.34 16.69 -10.59
CA ASP A 102 14.05 15.38 -11.13
C ASP A 102 12.58 15.07 -10.91
N LEU A 103 11.84 14.88 -11.98
CA LEU A 103 10.41 14.65 -11.97
C LEU A 103 10.08 13.38 -12.76
N LEU A 104 9.38 12.46 -12.12
CA LEU A 104 8.77 11.30 -12.75
C LEU A 104 7.36 11.70 -13.20
N VAL A 105 7.14 11.67 -14.50
CA VAL A 105 5.83 11.88 -15.11
C VAL A 105 5.26 10.53 -15.49
N ARG A 106 4.05 10.23 -15.01
CA ARG A 106 3.30 9.01 -15.29
C ARG A 106 1.97 9.38 -15.92
N MET A 107 1.66 8.76 -17.06
CA MET A 107 0.43 9.01 -17.79
C MET A 107 -0.15 7.69 -18.29
N PRO A 108 -1.47 7.49 -18.19
CA PRO A 108 -2.12 6.31 -18.74
C PRO A 108 -1.99 6.29 -20.28
N ALA A 109 -2.03 5.09 -20.87
CA ALA A 109 -1.97 4.94 -22.31
C ALA A 109 -3.22 5.56 -22.97
N GLN A 110 -3.06 6.66 -23.70
CA GLN A 110 -4.11 7.17 -24.58
C GLN A 110 -4.16 6.33 -25.86
N SER A 111 -5.38 6.06 -26.34
CA SER A 111 -5.70 5.18 -27.47
C SER A 111 -5.12 5.60 -28.83
N THR A 112 -4.45 6.74 -28.90
CA THR A 112 -3.80 7.26 -30.11
C THR A 112 -2.29 6.98 -30.09
N THR A 113 -1.94 5.88 -30.77
CA THR A 113 -0.84 5.76 -31.75
C THR A 113 0.56 6.22 -31.34
N THR A 114 1.46 5.25 -31.13
CA THR A 114 2.83 5.05 -31.67
C THR A 114 3.87 6.20 -31.69
N ASP A 115 3.49 7.49 -31.66
CA ASP A 115 4.37 8.67 -31.69
C ASP A 115 4.30 9.52 -30.41
N SER A 116 3.66 9.03 -29.35
CA SER A 116 3.48 9.75 -28.08
C SER A 116 4.79 10.11 -27.38
N SER A 117 5.88 9.38 -27.62
CA SER A 117 7.21 9.72 -27.06
C SER A 117 7.72 11.07 -27.57
N ALA A 118 7.62 11.34 -28.87
CA ALA A 118 7.98 12.62 -29.47
C ALA A 118 7.03 13.75 -29.04
N TYR A 119 5.74 13.43 -28.86
CA TYR A 119 4.75 14.40 -28.38
C TYR A 119 4.97 14.79 -26.91
N ILE A 120 5.34 13.83 -26.06
CA ILE A 120 5.70 14.06 -24.65
C ILE A 120 7.01 14.86 -24.57
N LEU A 121 8.01 14.53 -25.39
CA LEU A 121 9.27 15.27 -25.48
C LEU A 121 9.08 16.74 -25.87
N ASN A 122 8.04 17.06 -26.65
CA ASN A 122 7.69 18.44 -27.00
C ASN A 122 6.78 19.10 -25.94
N ALA A 123 5.85 18.36 -25.34
CA ALA A 123 4.91 18.88 -24.33
C ALA A 123 5.56 19.15 -22.97
N VAL A 124 6.65 18.45 -22.66
CA VAL A 124 7.43 18.61 -21.42
C VAL A 124 8.40 19.79 -21.48
N GLN A 125 8.66 20.36 -22.65
CA GLN A 125 9.50 21.56 -22.78
C GLN A 125 8.73 22.79 -22.30
N LEU A 126 9.10 23.34 -21.14
CA LEU A 126 8.59 24.62 -20.69
C LEU A 126 9.36 25.77 -21.40
N PRO A 127 8.68 26.88 -21.77
CA PRO A 127 9.31 28.03 -22.44
C PRO A 127 10.50 28.63 -21.67
N GLU A 128 10.52 28.47 -20.35
CA GLU A 128 11.49 29.07 -19.43
C GLU A 128 12.53 28.07 -18.89
N ASN A 129 12.40 26.76 -19.12
CA ASN A 129 13.30 25.76 -18.55
C ASN A 129 13.40 24.52 -19.46
N LYS A 130 14.57 24.34 -20.09
CA LYS A 130 14.83 23.18 -20.94
C LYS A 130 14.87 21.92 -20.08
N ALA A 131 13.97 21.01 -20.39
CA ALA A 131 13.87 19.71 -19.75
C ALA A 131 14.70 18.69 -20.54
N THR A 132 15.57 17.95 -19.87
CA THR A 132 16.27 16.79 -20.44
C THR A 132 15.55 15.53 -20.00
N VAL A 133 14.98 14.80 -20.95
CA VAL A 133 14.35 13.51 -20.67
C VAL A 133 15.44 12.45 -20.56
N GLN A 134 15.54 11.82 -19.39
CA GLN A 134 16.56 10.83 -19.06
C GLN A 134 16.15 9.43 -19.50
N LYS A 135 14.89 9.07 -19.24
CA LYS A 135 14.37 7.73 -19.50
C LYS A 135 12.89 7.79 -19.85
N VAL A 136 12.49 7.03 -20.87
CA VAL A 136 11.08 6.82 -21.22
C VAL A 136 10.82 5.33 -21.23
N ASP A 137 9.98 4.87 -20.31
CA ASP A 137 9.49 3.51 -20.26
C ASP A 137 8.02 3.51 -20.73
N ILE A 138 7.72 2.62 -21.69
CA ILE A 138 6.37 2.46 -22.23
C ILE A 138 5.89 1.06 -21.87
N VAL A 139 4.81 0.99 -21.11
CA VAL A 139 4.14 -0.26 -20.74
C VAL A 139 2.93 -0.44 -21.64
N GLY A 140 2.95 -1.48 -22.48
CA GLY A 140 1.81 -1.82 -23.33
C GLY A 140 0.63 -2.30 -22.49
N SER A 141 -0.58 -1.81 -22.82
CA SER A 141 -1.83 -2.19 -22.14
C SER A 141 -2.09 -3.70 -22.14
N GLN A 142 -1.60 -4.42 -23.16
CA GLN A 142 -1.69 -5.88 -23.24
C GLN A 142 -0.86 -6.59 -22.15
N VAL A 143 0.34 -6.09 -21.85
CA VAL A 143 1.20 -6.65 -20.78
C VAL A 143 0.60 -6.31 -19.42
N GLY A 144 0.01 -5.12 -19.27
CA GLY A 144 -0.64 -4.72 -18.02
C GLY A 144 -1.86 -5.59 -17.67
N ASN A 145 -2.71 -5.92 -18.65
CA ASN A 145 -3.85 -6.81 -18.42
C ASN A 145 -3.42 -8.25 -18.06
N GLU A 146 -2.39 -8.77 -18.73
CA GLU A 146 -1.82 -10.09 -18.40
C GLU A 146 -1.20 -10.09 -16.99
N LEU A 147 -0.50 -9.00 -16.61
CA LEU A 147 0.04 -8.84 -15.27
C LEU A 147 -1.08 -8.79 -14.22
N TYR A 148 -2.15 -8.04 -14.48
CA TYR A 148 -3.30 -7.96 -13.59
C TYR A 148 -3.93 -9.35 -13.33
N LEU A 149 -4.17 -10.12 -14.39
CA LEU A 149 -4.72 -11.49 -14.30
C LEU A 149 -3.79 -12.43 -13.53
N ARG A 150 -2.48 -12.36 -13.79
CA ARG A 150 -1.48 -13.17 -13.08
C ARG A 150 -1.34 -12.80 -11.60
N SER A 151 -1.36 -11.51 -11.29
CA SER A 151 -1.33 -11.02 -9.91
C SER A 151 -2.58 -11.46 -9.14
N LEU A 152 -3.76 -11.35 -9.76
CA LEU A 152 -5.00 -11.82 -9.14
C LEU A 152 -4.97 -13.34 -8.89
N GLY A 153 -4.48 -14.12 -9.86
CA GLY A 153 -4.29 -15.56 -9.71
C GLY A 153 -3.29 -15.92 -8.60
N ALA A 154 -2.18 -15.20 -8.50
CA ALA A 154 -1.17 -15.41 -7.47
C ALA A 154 -1.71 -15.12 -6.05
N ILE A 155 -2.48 -14.04 -5.88
CA ILE A 155 -3.11 -13.69 -4.59
C ILE A 155 -4.15 -14.76 -4.21
N ALA A 156 -5.00 -15.16 -5.14
CA ALA A 156 -6.00 -16.20 -4.91
C ALA A 156 -5.35 -17.54 -4.51
N LEU A 157 -4.27 -17.92 -5.21
CA LEU A 157 -3.50 -19.13 -4.89
C LEU A 157 -2.85 -19.03 -3.51
N ALA A 158 -2.23 -17.90 -3.17
CA ALA A 158 -1.60 -17.67 -1.87
C ALA A 158 -2.62 -17.75 -0.73
N TRP A 159 -3.80 -17.14 -0.87
CA TRP A 159 -4.90 -17.27 0.10
C TRP A 159 -5.41 -18.70 0.23
N GLY A 160 -5.54 -19.42 -0.90
CA GLY A 160 -5.92 -20.83 -0.89
C GLY A 160 -4.92 -21.69 -0.12
N LEU A 161 -3.62 -21.55 -0.39
CA LEU A 161 -2.56 -22.26 0.33
C LEU A 161 -2.53 -21.90 1.82
N MET A 162 -2.74 -20.63 2.15
CA MET A 162 -2.85 -20.18 3.54
C MET A 162 -4.04 -20.82 4.25
N MET A 163 -5.21 -20.89 3.61
CA MET A 163 -6.38 -21.60 4.17
C MET A 163 -6.08 -23.07 4.41
N VAL A 164 -5.49 -23.77 3.43
CA VAL A 164 -5.13 -25.20 3.56
C VAL A 164 -4.16 -25.40 4.73
N TYR A 165 -3.13 -24.57 4.83
CA TYR A 165 -2.16 -24.63 5.93
C TYR A 165 -2.84 -24.45 7.29
N VAL A 166 -3.67 -23.41 7.44
CA VAL A 166 -4.38 -23.14 8.70
C VAL A 166 -5.38 -24.24 9.02
N ALA A 167 -6.04 -24.82 8.02
CA ALA A 167 -7.00 -25.92 8.20
C ALA A 167 -6.34 -27.25 8.61
N ILE A 168 -5.10 -27.51 8.19
CA ILE A 168 -4.34 -28.68 8.65
C ILE A 168 -3.81 -28.44 10.06
N ARG A 169 -3.39 -27.21 10.37
CA ARG A 169 -2.78 -26.87 11.67
C ARG A 169 -3.81 -26.65 12.79
N PHE A 170 -5.01 -26.15 12.46
CA PHE A 170 -6.07 -25.77 13.39
C PHE A 170 -7.44 -26.30 12.93
N GLN A 171 -8.48 -26.15 13.75
CA GLN A 171 -9.85 -26.42 13.31
C GLN A 171 -10.27 -25.49 12.16
N PHE A 172 -11.04 -26.00 11.20
CA PHE A 172 -11.53 -25.23 10.03
C PHE A 172 -12.17 -23.87 10.38
N LYS A 173 -12.80 -23.78 11.56
CA LYS A 173 -13.40 -22.54 12.09
C LYS A 173 -12.39 -21.39 12.22
N PHE A 174 -11.12 -21.69 12.52
CA PHE A 174 -10.06 -20.69 12.61
C PHE A 174 -9.56 -20.23 11.24
N ALA A 175 -9.55 -21.12 10.24
CA ALA A 175 -9.15 -20.79 8.87
C ALA A 175 -10.09 -19.73 8.25
N VAL A 176 -11.40 -19.91 8.41
CA VAL A 176 -12.40 -18.93 7.92
C VAL A 176 -12.25 -17.58 8.64
N GLY A 177 -12.04 -17.59 9.96
CA GLY A 177 -11.82 -16.36 10.74
C GLY A 177 -10.57 -15.59 10.29
N ALA A 178 -9.48 -16.30 10.01
CA ALA A 178 -8.24 -15.69 9.52
C ALA A 178 -8.44 -14.99 8.17
N VAL A 179 -9.13 -15.63 7.23
CA VAL A 179 -9.43 -15.04 5.92
C VAL A 179 -10.31 -13.81 6.03
N ILE A 180 -11.36 -13.85 6.85
CA ILE A 180 -12.24 -12.68 7.07
C ILE A 180 -11.43 -11.52 7.66
N SER A 181 -10.56 -11.80 8.64
CA SER A 181 -9.69 -10.78 9.23
C SER A 181 -8.70 -10.19 8.21
N LEU A 182 -8.17 -11.03 7.33
CA LEU A 182 -7.23 -10.62 6.27
C LEU A 182 -7.92 -9.74 5.22
N LEU A 183 -9.14 -10.11 4.80
CA LEU A 183 -9.95 -9.31 3.90
C LEU A 183 -10.30 -7.95 4.52
N HIS A 184 -10.72 -7.93 5.79
CA HIS A 184 -11.04 -6.69 6.50
C HIS A 184 -9.85 -5.72 6.51
N VAL A 185 -8.66 -6.18 6.93
CA VAL A 185 -7.48 -5.30 6.98
C VAL A 185 -7.03 -4.85 5.60
N THR A 186 -7.13 -5.72 4.58
CA THR A 186 -6.75 -5.39 3.20
C THR A 186 -7.67 -4.34 2.58
N ILE A 187 -8.99 -4.44 2.80
CA ILE A 187 -9.94 -3.42 2.33
C ILE A 187 -9.67 -2.07 3.00
N LEU A 188 -9.36 -2.11 4.29
CA LEU A 188 -9.07 -0.89 5.06
C LEU A 188 -7.78 -0.22 4.57
N THR A 189 -6.72 -0.98 4.31
CA THR A 189 -5.47 -0.40 3.78
C THR A 189 -5.68 0.14 2.37
N VAL A 190 -6.32 -0.62 1.48
CA VAL A 190 -6.57 -0.18 0.09
C VAL A 190 -7.49 1.05 0.05
N GLY A 191 -8.51 1.13 0.89
CA GLY A 191 -9.44 2.26 0.87
C GLY A 191 -8.91 3.56 1.49
N ILE A 192 -7.79 3.51 2.21
CA ILE A 192 -7.10 4.70 2.75
C ILE A 192 -6.12 5.30 1.74
N PHE A 193 -5.53 4.47 0.87
CA PHE A 193 -4.64 4.90 -0.21
C PHE A 193 -5.40 5.61 -1.35
#